data_AF-A0A859ACQ7-F1
#
_entry.id   AF-A0A859ACQ7-F1
#
_cell.length_a   1.000
_cell.length_b   1.000
_cell.length_c   1.000
_cell.angle_alpha   90.00
_cell.angle_beta   90.00
_cell.angle_gamma   90.00
#
_symmetry.space_group_name_H-M   'P 1'
#
loop_
_entity.id
_entity.type
_entity.pdbx_description
1 polymer ?
#
loop_
_entity_poly.entity_id
_entity_poly.type
_entity_poly.pdbx_seq_one_letter_code
_entity_poly.pdbx_strand_id
1 'polypeptide(L)'
;MRRGDIYLVSLDPTEGREQRGSRPVLVVSPAEFNEATNLPVICPITNGGDFARRIGFAVPVTGIKTTGVVRCDQPRVLDFGARNARKVDTLPASIMEEVLAKLATIFA
;
A
#
# COMPACT_ATOMS: atom_id res chain seq x y z
N MET A 1 7.73 9.88 -7.00
CA MET A 1 6.93 8.92 -6.21
C MET A 1 7.44 8.92 -4.79
N ARG A 2 6.61 9.35 -3.82
CA ARG A 2 7.05 9.54 -2.42
C ARG A 2 6.31 8.60 -1.49
N ARG A 3 6.91 8.28 -0.34
CA ARG A 3 6.23 7.60 0.76
C ARG A 3 4.95 8.35 1.13
N GLY A 4 3.87 7.61 1.34
CA GLY A 4 2.55 8.16 1.63
C GLY A 4 1.71 8.48 0.39
N ASP A 5 2.30 8.54 -0.81
CA ASP A 5 1.50 8.68 -2.03
C ASP A 5 0.66 7.41 -2.27
N ILE A 6 -0.59 7.59 -2.72
CA ILE A 6 -1.51 6.50 -3.06
C ILE A 6 -1.69 6.47 -4.58
N TYR A 7 -1.52 5.28 -5.15
CA TYR A 7 -1.65 5.03 -6.59
C TYR A 7 -2.72 3.98 -6.87
N LEU A 8 -3.48 4.15 -7.96
CA LEU A 8 -4.32 3.10 -8.53
C LEU A 8 -3.48 2.29 -9.51
N VAL A 9 -3.40 0.98 -9.29
CA VAL A 9 -2.61 0.06 -10.13
C VAL A 9 -3.20 -1.35 -10.08
N SER A 10 -2.98 -2.14 -11.13
CA SER A 10 -3.32 -3.56 -11.13
C SER A 10 -2.31 -4.37 -10.32
N LEU A 11 -2.80 -5.22 -9.42
CA LEU A 11 -1.99 -6.22 -8.71
C LEU A 11 -1.89 -7.55 -9.47
N ASP A 12 -2.68 -7.72 -10.53
CA ASP A 12 -2.71 -8.95 -11.31
C ASP A 12 -1.47 -9.09 -12.22
N PRO A 13 -1.09 -10.33 -12.61
CA PRO A 13 -1.68 -11.60 -12.15
C PRO A 13 -1.33 -11.92 -10.70
N THR A 14 -2.20 -12.71 -10.05
CA THR A 14 -2.01 -13.15 -8.66
C THR A 14 -2.43 -14.60 -8.48
N GLU A 15 -1.80 -15.32 -7.57
CA GLU A 15 -2.15 -16.70 -7.24
C GLU A 15 -2.71 -16.84 -5.82
N GLY A 16 -3.62 -17.80 -5.61
CA GLY A 16 -4.13 -18.15 -4.29
C GLY A 16 -4.79 -16.98 -3.52
N ARG A 17 -4.18 -16.61 -2.38
CA ARG A 17 -4.72 -15.65 -1.39
C ARG A 17 -4.12 -14.25 -1.49
N GLU A 18 -3.32 -14.02 -2.51
CA GLU A 18 -2.77 -12.70 -2.82
C GLU A 18 -3.87 -11.67 -3.08
N GLN A 19 -3.56 -10.41 -2.76
CA GLN A 19 -4.46 -9.32 -3.08
C GLN A 19 -4.47 -9.06 -4.59
N ARG A 20 -5.62 -9.34 -5.23
CA ARG A 20 -5.83 -9.29 -6.69
C ARG A 20 -6.49 -8.01 -7.21
N GLY A 21 -6.54 -7.81 -8.53
CA GLY A 21 -7.34 -6.74 -9.15
C GLY A 21 -6.73 -5.34 -9.11
N SER A 22 -7.36 -4.42 -9.83
CA SER A 22 -7.03 -2.98 -9.83
C SER A 22 -7.57 -2.29 -8.59
N ARG A 23 -6.68 -1.69 -7.79
CA ARG A 23 -7.03 -1.07 -6.51
C ARG A 23 -6.02 -0.02 -6.08
N PRO A 24 -6.39 0.85 -5.12
CA PRO A 24 -5.43 1.77 -4.53
C PRO A 24 -4.34 1.01 -3.77
N VAL A 25 -3.10 1.47 -3.87
CA VAL A 25 -1.94 0.99 -3.14
C VAL A 25 -1.20 2.17 -2.52
N LEU A 26 -0.69 2.00 -1.32
CA LEU A 26 0.09 2.99 -0.59
C LEU A 26 1.58 2.73 -0.82
N VAL A 27 2.34 3.75 -1.22
CA VAL A 27 3.80 3.68 -1.29
C VAL A 27 4.41 3.80 0.10
N VAL A 28 5.21 2.83 0.53
CA VAL A 28 5.82 2.78 1.87
C VAL A 28 7.35 2.96 1.85
N SER A 29 7.99 2.74 0.70
CA SER A 29 9.43 2.98 0.52
C SER A 29 9.78 4.48 0.39
N PRO A 30 10.99 4.90 0.84
CA PRO A 30 11.48 6.27 0.70
C PRO A 30 11.54 6.76 -0.75
N ALA A 31 11.51 8.08 -0.95
CA ALA A 31 11.51 8.67 -2.29
C ALA A 31 12.80 8.35 -3.07
N GLU A 32 13.94 8.36 -2.39
CA GLU A 32 15.26 8.07 -2.93
C GLU A 32 15.33 6.63 -3.44
N PHE A 33 14.76 5.69 -2.69
CA PHE A 33 14.64 4.29 -3.11
C PHE A 33 13.76 4.15 -4.36
N ASN A 34 12.62 4.85 -4.38
CA ASN A 34 11.69 4.81 -5.50
C ASN A 34 12.29 5.40 -6.77
N GLU A 35 13.05 6.49 -6.66
CA GLU A 35 13.70 7.16 -7.78
C GLU A 35 14.85 6.33 -8.36
N ALA A 36 15.65 5.69 -7.49
CA ALA A 36 16.76 4.85 -7.93
C ALA A 36 16.29 3.55 -8.62
N THR A 37 15.14 3.01 -8.22
CA THR A 37 14.70 1.67 -8.66
C THR A 37 13.55 1.69 -9.65
N ASN A 38 12.70 2.72 -9.64
CA ASN A 38 11.35 2.72 -10.22
C ASN A 38 10.44 1.57 -9.74
N LEU A 39 10.81 0.92 -8.62
CA LEU A 39 10.15 -0.25 -8.06
C LEU A 39 9.75 -0.01 -6.59
N PRO A 40 8.73 0.82 -6.31
CA PRO A 40 8.29 1.08 -4.95
C PRO A 40 7.86 -0.19 -4.21
N VAL A 41 8.14 -0.22 -2.92
CA VAL A 41 7.46 -1.12 -1.98
C VAL A 41 6.11 -0.49 -1.63
N ILE A 42 5.04 -1.28 -1.76
CA ILE A 42 3.67 -0.83 -1.53
C ILE A 42 2.92 -1.72 -0.54
N CYS A 43 1.85 -1.18 0.02
CA CYS A 43 0.80 -1.94 0.72
C CYS A 43 -0.56 -1.75 0.01
N PRO A 44 -1.30 -2.82 -0.30
CA PRO A 44 -2.62 -2.71 -0.89
C PRO A 44 -3.64 -2.04 0.03
N ILE A 45 -4.57 -1.28 -0.55
CA ILE A 45 -5.74 -0.74 0.15
C ILE A 45 -6.98 -1.52 -0.32
N THR A 46 -7.86 -1.87 0.63
CA THR A 46 -9.11 -2.56 0.30
C THR A 46 -10.24 -2.11 1.21
N ASN A 47 -11.47 -2.10 0.65
CA ASN A 47 -12.68 -1.98 1.45
C ASN A 47 -13.03 -3.28 2.20
N GLY A 48 -12.52 -4.43 1.72
CA GLY A 48 -12.50 -5.69 2.47
C GLY A 48 -11.40 -5.70 3.53
N GLY A 49 -11.02 -6.87 4.06
CA GLY A 49 -9.84 -6.99 4.93
C GLY A 49 -10.11 -7.37 6.38
N ASP A 50 -11.25 -7.96 6.69
CA ASP A 50 -11.61 -8.36 8.06
C ASP A 50 -10.59 -9.31 8.70
N PHE A 51 -9.93 -10.13 7.88
CA PHE A 51 -8.82 -10.95 8.33
C PHE A 51 -7.67 -10.09 8.90
N ALA A 52 -7.18 -9.10 8.13
CA ALA A 52 -6.11 -8.22 8.58
C ALA A 52 -6.53 -7.33 9.76
N ARG A 53 -7.82 -6.92 9.80
CA ARG A 53 -8.39 -6.25 10.99
C ARG A 53 -8.28 -7.15 12.22
N ARG A 54 -8.63 -8.42 12.09
CA ARG A 54 -8.58 -9.40 13.18
C ARG A 54 -7.17 -9.72 13.66
N ILE A 55 -6.19 -9.78 12.75
CA ILE A 55 -4.79 -10.05 13.12
C ILE A 55 -3.97 -8.79 13.43
N GLY A 56 -4.59 -7.60 13.45
CA GLY A 56 -3.92 -6.35 13.85
C GLY A 56 -3.04 -5.68 12.78
N PHE A 57 -3.11 -6.13 11.52
CA PHE A 57 -2.32 -5.61 10.39
C PHE A 57 -3.09 -4.71 9.42
N ALA A 58 -4.29 -4.27 9.80
CA ALA A 58 -5.05 -3.27 9.05
C ALA A 58 -4.93 -1.88 9.69
N VAL A 59 -4.73 -0.85 8.86
CA VAL A 59 -4.79 0.57 9.28
C VAL A 59 -5.93 1.26 8.52
N PRO A 60 -6.93 1.85 9.21
CA PRO A 60 -7.99 2.61 8.55
C PRO A 60 -7.47 3.82 7.78
N VAL A 61 -8.00 4.03 6.56
CA VAL A 61 -7.76 5.24 5.77
C VAL A 61 -8.90 6.22 6.04
N THR A 62 -8.57 7.42 6.52
CA THR A 62 -9.52 8.49 6.84
C THR A 62 -8.96 9.85 6.45
N GLY A 63 -9.83 10.87 6.34
CA GLY A 63 -9.43 12.26 6.06
C GLY A 63 -9.08 12.57 4.60
N ILE A 64 -9.27 11.61 3.68
CA ILE A 64 -8.98 11.74 2.24
C ILE A 64 -10.07 11.05 1.40
N LYS A 65 -9.96 11.12 0.06
CA LYS A 65 -10.97 10.55 -0.86
C LYS A 65 -10.92 9.03 -0.90
N THR A 66 -9.72 8.47 -0.78
CA THR A 66 -9.51 7.02 -0.74
C THR A 66 -10.14 6.44 0.52
N THR A 67 -10.95 5.38 0.37
CA THR A 67 -11.60 4.68 1.47
C THR A 67 -11.02 3.28 1.66
N GLY A 68 -11.22 2.72 2.86
CA GLY A 68 -10.87 1.33 3.19
C GLY A 68 -9.78 1.23 4.25
N VAL A 69 -9.02 0.14 4.20
CA VAL A 69 -7.87 -0.12 5.10
C VAL A 69 -6.62 -0.45 4.30
N VAL A 70 -5.47 0.02 4.78
CA VAL A 70 -4.14 -0.42 4.34
C VAL A 70 -3.89 -1.82 4.91
N ARG A 71 -3.58 -2.78 4.03
CA ARG A 71 -3.18 -4.16 4.38
C ARG A 71 -1.67 -4.21 4.59
N CYS A 72 -1.23 -4.05 5.84
CA CYS A 72 0.20 -4.09 6.18
C CYS A 72 0.77 -5.52 6.11
N ASP A 73 -0.08 -6.54 6.12
CA ASP A 73 0.31 -7.96 6.02
C ASP A 73 0.64 -8.43 4.60
N GLN A 74 0.43 -7.59 3.58
CA GLN A 74 0.73 -7.95 2.18
C GLN A 74 1.58 -6.88 1.47
N PRO A 75 2.77 -6.53 1.98
CA PRO A 75 3.67 -5.65 1.25
C PRO A 75 4.15 -6.31 -0.05
N ARG A 76 4.34 -5.52 -1.12
CA ARG A 76 4.86 -6.02 -2.40
C ARG A 76 5.64 -4.92 -3.14
N VAL A 77 6.61 -5.32 -3.95
CA VAL A 77 7.28 -4.45 -4.92
C VAL A 77 6.53 -4.49 -6.26
N LEU A 78 6.27 -3.33 -6.87
CA LEU A 78 5.60 -3.24 -8.17
C LEU A 78 6.38 -2.35 -9.13
N ASP A 79 6.39 -2.72 -10.41
CA ASP A 79 6.79 -1.80 -11.48
C ASP A 79 5.63 -0.86 -11.82
N PHE A 80 5.75 0.40 -11.40
CA PHE A 80 4.70 1.39 -11.63
C PHE A 80 4.66 1.88 -13.08
N GLY A 81 5.81 1.92 -13.76
CA GLY A 81 5.90 2.34 -15.16
C GLY A 81 5.23 1.32 -16.07
N ALA A 82 5.63 0.07 -15.96
CA ALA A 82 5.05 -1.02 -16.75
C ALA A 82 3.56 -1.25 -16.45
N ARG A 83 3.12 -0.98 -15.22
CA ARG A 83 1.72 -1.15 -14.79
C ARG A 83 0.86 0.11 -14.96
N ASN A 84 1.40 1.19 -15.55
CA ASN A 84 0.70 2.46 -15.76
C ASN A 84 0.03 2.99 -14.48
N ALA A 85 0.74 2.92 -13.36
CA ALA A 85 0.21 3.31 -12.07
C ALA A 85 -0.13 4.82 -12.06
N ARG A 86 -1.33 5.17 -11.58
CA ARG A 86 -1.81 6.56 -11.53
C ARG A 86 -1.92 7.04 -10.10
N LYS A 87 -1.26 8.14 -9.74
CA LYS A 87 -1.46 8.77 -8.43
C LYS A 87 -2.91 9.22 -8.28
N VAL A 88 -3.54 8.87 -7.15
CA VAL A 88 -4.94 9.22 -6.86
C VAL A 88 -5.11 9.99 -5.56
N ASP A 89 -4.19 9.84 -4.60
CA ASP A 89 -4.33 10.45 -3.28
C ASP A 89 -2.98 10.55 -2.54
N THR A 90 -3.00 11.04 -1.30
CA THR A 90 -1.85 11.03 -0.39
C THR A 90 -2.32 10.83 1.03
N LEU A 91 -1.75 9.84 1.72
CA LEU A 91 -2.13 9.47 3.08
C LEU A 91 -1.70 10.53 4.10
N PRO A 92 -2.54 10.88 5.10
CA PRO A 92 -2.13 11.74 6.20
C PRO A 92 -0.92 11.18 6.97
N ALA A 93 -0.02 12.05 7.40
CA ALA A 93 1.24 11.68 8.04
C ALA A 93 1.04 10.81 9.30
N SER A 94 0.05 11.16 10.14
CA SER A 94 -0.28 10.40 11.35
C SER A 94 -0.68 8.95 11.05
N ILE A 95 -1.40 8.70 9.96
CA ILE A 95 -1.80 7.35 9.55
C ILE A 95 -0.60 6.61 8.92
N MET A 96 0.26 7.33 8.19
CA MET A 96 1.49 6.76 7.63
C MET A 96 2.44 6.24 8.72
N GLU A 97 2.55 6.94 9.84
CA GLU A 97 3.35 6.50 11.00
C GLU A 97 2.83 5.18 11.57
N GLU A 98 1.51 5.02 11.71
CA GLU A 98 0.90 3.77 12.15
C GLU A 98 1.19 2.61 11.17
N VAL A 99 1.12 2.87 9.86
CA VAL A 99 1.47 1.88 8.83
C VAL A 99 2.92 1.42 8.96
N LEU A 100 3.86 2.35 9.13
CA LEU A 100 5.27 2.00 9.29
C LEU A 100 5.52 1.20 10.57
N ALA A 101 4.86 1.57 11.67
CA ALA A 101 4.96 0.85 12.93
C ALA A 101 4.47 -0.61 12.80
N LYS A 102 3.35 -0.85 12.09
CA LYS A 102 2.86 -2.21 11.82
C LYS A 102 3.73 -2.98 10.83
N LEU A 103 4.30 -2.34 9.81
CA LEU A 103 5.18 -3.01 8.86
C LEU A 103 6.49 -3.44 9.52
N ALA A 104 7.03 -2.65 10.43
CA ALA A 104 8.25 -2.98 11.15
C ALA A 104 8.16 -4.32 11.88
N THR A 105 6.99 -4.68 12.41
CA THR A 105 6.80 -5.94 13.16
C THR A 105 6.89 -7.20 12.29
N ILE A 106 6.89 -7.07 10.97
CA ILE A 106 7.07 -8.21 10.04
C ILE A 106 8.56 -8.60 9.92
N PHE A 107 9.47 -7.64 10.15
CA PHE A 107 10.90 -7.81 9.92
C PHE A 107 11.75 -7.71 11.20
N ALA A 108 11.11 -7.41 12.34
CA ALA A 108 11.74 -7.26 13.65
C ALA A 108 11.91 -8.60 14.37
#